data_AF-A0A5C6EA34-F1
#
_entry.id   AF-A0A5C6EA34-F1
#
_cell.length_a   1.000
_cell.length_b   1.000
_cell.length_c   1.000
_cell.angle_alpha   90.00
_cell.angle_beta   90.00
_cell.angle_gamma   90.00
#
_symmetry.space_group_name_H-M   'P 1'
#
loop_
_entity.id
_entity.type
_entity.pdbx_description
1 polymer ?
#
loop_
_entity_poly.entity_id
_entity_poly.type
_entity_poly.pdbx_seq_one_letter_code
_entity_poly.pdbx_strand_id
1 'polypeptide(L)' 'MPKPVLIHCAQGHGRTGLVAAAVLIVSGEAQTAADAIAIIQAVRPGVELNKAQRMILEQI' A
#
# COMPACT_ATOMS: atom_id res chain seq x y z
N MET A 1 3.04 -4.06 24.02
CA MET A 1 2.43 -4.15 22.69
C MET A 1 3.08 -3.09 21.80
N PRO A 2 3.43 -3.38 20.55
CA PRO A 2 3.95 -2.35 19.65
C PRO A 2 2.89 -1.25 19.43
N LYS A 3 3.33 0.01 19.31
CA LYS A 3 2.44 1.14 19.02
C LYS A 3 2.05 1.11 17.53
N PRO A 4 0.80 1.46 17.17
CA PRO A 4 0.39 1.52 15.78
C PRO A 4 1.15 2.60 15.01
N VAL A 5 1.39 2.35 13.72
CA VAL A 5 1.99 3.32 12.79
C VAL A 5 0.89 3.95 11.94
N LEU A 6 0.82 5.28 11.91
CA LEU A 6 -0.10 6.03 11.05
C LEU A 6 0.62 6.45 9.76
N ILE A 7 0.08 6.05 8.61
CA ILE A 7 0.56 6.46 7.29
C ILE A 7 -0.43 7.48 6.71
N HIS A 8 0.05 8.67 6.31
CA HIS A 8 -0.78 9.70 5.67
C HIS A 8 -0.05 10.39 4.50
N CYS A 9 -0.82 11.11 3.68
CA CYS A 9 -0.28 12.03 2.69
C CYS A 9 -1.14 13.30 2.67
N ALA A 10 -1.61 13.76 1.51
CA ALA A 10 -2.57 14.85 1.40
C ALA A 10 -4.03 14.38 1.57
N GLN A 11 -4.42 13.33 0.84
CA GLN A 11 -5.81 12.81 0.84
C GLN A 11 -5.92 11.35 1.32
N GLY A 12 -4.81 10.71 1.67
CA GLY A 12 -4.84 9.31 2.12
C GLY A 12 -5.00 8.27 1.00
N HIS A 13 -4.87 8.67 -0.27
CA HIS A 13 -5.00 7.79 -1.45
C HIS A 13 -3.63 7.30 -1.94
N GLY A 14 -3.13 7.77 -3.10
CA GLY A 14 -1.98 7.16 -3.80
C GLY A 14 -0.69 6.96 -2.98
N ARG A 15 -0.14 8.00 -2.35
CA ARG A 15 1.10 7.87 -1.55
C ARG A 15 0.90 7.06 -0.27
N THR A 16 -0.27 7.15 0.34
CA THR A 16 -0.61 6.36 1.53
C THR A 16 -0.77 4.89 1.18
N GLY A 17 -1.48 4.59 0.10
CA GLY A 17 -1.60 3.24 -0.44
C GLY A 17 -0.27 2.64 -0.86
N LEU A 18 0.61 3.42 -1.50
CA LEU A 18 1.96 2.99 -1.87
C LEU A 18 2.75 2.49 -0.67
N VAL A 19 2.86 3.29 0.39
CA VAL A 19 3.64 2.92 1.57
C VAL A 19 3.01 1.75 2.30
N ALA A 20 1.68 1.73 2.43
CA ALA A 20 0.98 0.59 3.03
C ALA A 20 1.20 -0.71 2.24
N ALA A 21 1.18 -0.64 0.89
CA ALA A 21 1.40 -1.81 0.03
C ALA A 21 2.83 -2.33 0.18
N ALA A 22 3.83 -1.44 0.17
CA ALA A 22 5.22 -1.82 0.39
C ALA A 22 5.43 -2.50 1.76
N VAL A 23 4.76 -2.00 2.82
CA VAL A 23 4.80 -2.64 4.14
C VAL A 23 4.23 -4.05 4.09
N LEU A 24 3.08 -4.26 3.45
CA LEU A 24 2.45 -5.59 3.33
C LEU A 24 3.34 -6.58 2.57
N ILE A 25 3.99 -6.15 1.49
CA ILE A 25 4.91 -6.98 0.70
C ILE A 25 6.13 -7.37 1.54
N VAL A 26 6.80 -6.38 2.14
CA VAL A 26 8.03 -6.60 2.94
C VAL A 26 7.75 -7.41 4.21
N SER A 27 6.56 -7.30 4.79
CA SER A 27 6.15 -8.11 5.95
C SER A 27 5.70 -9.54 5.56
N GLY A 28 5.61 -9.86 4.27
CA GLY A 28 5.15 -11.16 3.77
C GLY A 28 3.64 -11.38 3.81
N GLU A 29 2.86 -10.33 4.13
CA GLU A 29 1.39 -10.37 4.20
C GLU A 29 0.74 -10.29 2.80
N ALA A 30 1.50 -9.82 1.79
CA ALA A 30 1.10 -9.81 0.39
C ALA A 30 2.23 -10.38 -0.49
N GLN A 31 1.88 -11.16 -1.51
CA GLN A 31 2.87 -11.83 -2.37
C GLN A 31 3.21 -11.04 -3.64
N THR A 32 2.34 -10.10 -4.03
CA THR A 32 2.52 -9.28 -5.24
C THR A 32 2.02 -7.86 -5.00
N ALA A 33 2.43 -6.91 -5.84
CA ALA A 33 1.91 -5.55 -5.80
C ALA A 33 0.38 -5.50 -5.98
N ALA A 34 -0.16 -6.33 -6.88
CA ALA A 34 -1.60 -6.42 -7.12
C ALA A 34 -2.37 -6.91 -5.89
N ASP A 35 -1.84 -7.95 -5.23
CA ASP A 35 -2.40 -8.50 -3.99
C ASP A 35 -2.37 -7.48 -2.85
N ALA A 36 -1.24 -6.80 -2.63
CA ALA A 36 -1.11 -5.75 -1.63
C ALA A 36 -2.11 -4.61 -1.84
N ILE A 37 -2.30 -4.18 -3.09
CA ILE A 37 -3.27 -3.14 -3.44
C ILE A 37 -4.70 -3.63 -3.18
N ALA A 38 -5.03 -4.87 -3.53
CA ALA A 38 -6.35 -5.44 -3.29
C ALA A 38 -6.70 -5.52 -1.79
N ILE A 39 -5.74 -5.96 -0.95
CA ILE A 39 -5.90 -5.98 0.52
C ILE A 39 -6.23 -4.59 1.05
N ILE A 40 -5.51 -3.56 0.59
CA ILE A 40 -5.74 -2.18 1.04
C ILE A 40 -7.10 -1.67 0.54
N GLN A 41 -7.44 -1.92 -0.72
CA GLN A 41 -8.69 -1.44 -1.32
C GLN A 41 -9.93 -2.07 -0.68
N ALA A 42 -9.83 -3.29 -0.16
CA ALA A 42 -10.92 -3.94 0.58
C ALA A 42 -11.36 -3.14 1.82
N VAL A 43 -10.44 -2.42 2.46
CA VAL A 43 -10.73 -1.59 3.65
C VAL A 43 -10.68 -0.08 3.37
N ARG A 44 -10.04 0.35 2.27
CA ARG A 44 -9.94 1.74 1.82
C ARG A 44 -10.15 1.84 0.30
N PRO A 45 -11.41 1.80 -0.18
CA PRO A 45 -11.71 1.79 -1.62
C PRO A 45 -11.16 2.98 -2.41
N GLY A 46 -10.95 4.14 -1.76
CA GLY A 46 -10.39 5.34 -2.39
C GLY A 46 -8.88 5.28 -2.65
N VAL A 47 -8.18 4.22 -2.24
CA VAL A 47 -6.77 4.05 -2.56
C VAL A 47 -6.63 3.69 -4.04
N GLU A 48 -5.99 4.57 -4.78
CA GLU A 48 -5.62 4.35 -6.17
C GLU A 48 -4.18 4.80 -6.40
N LEU A 49 -3.34 3.87 -6.86
CA LEU A 49 -1.95 4.14 -7.21
C LEU A 49 -1.85 4.48 -8.69
N ASN A 50 -1.10 5.54 -8.99
CA ASN A 50 -0.75 5.86 -10.36
C ASN A 50 0.27 4.86 -10.93
N LYS A 51 0.53 4.95 -12.25
CA LYS A 51 1.42 4.01 -12.94
C LYS A 51 2.81 3.93 -12.31
N ALA A 52 3.44 5.05 -11.98
CA ALA A 52 4.78 5.07 -11.40
C ALA A 52 4.81 4.42 -10.00
N GLN A 53 3.77 4.66 -9.20
CA GLN A 53 3.61 4.05 -7.87
C GLN A 53 3.36 2.54 -7.95
N ARG A 54 2.66 2.05 -8.97
CA ARG A 54 2.52 0.60 -9.17
C ARG A 54 3.85 -0.02 -9.61
N MET A 55 4.53 0.60 -10.56
CA MET A 55 5.81 0.09 -11.08
C MET A 55 6.88 -0.06 -10.01
N ILE A 56 6.96 0.84 -9.04
CA ILE A 56 7.97 0.73 -7.98
C ILE A 56 7.67 -0.44 -7.02
N LEU A 57 6.41 -0.85 -6.86
CA LEU A 57 6.05 -2.01 -6.02
C LEU A 57 6.44 -3.34 -6.66
N GLU A 58 6.52 -3.42 -7.99
CA GLU A 58 6.98 -4.61 -8.71
C GLU A 58 8.49 -4.85 -8.56
N GLN A 59 9.22 -3.90 -7.94
CA GLN A 59 10.67 -3.97 -7.73
C GLN A 59 11.05 -4.32 -6.29
N ILE A 60 10.07 -4.57 -5.44
CA ILE A 60 10.23 -4.88 -4.00
C ILE A 60 9.90 -6.34 -3.79
#